data_AF-A0A838EAH2-F1
#
_entry.id   AF-A0A838EAH2-F1
#
_cell.length_a   1.000
_cell.length_b   1.000
_cell.length_c   1.000
_cell.angle_alpha   90.00
_cell.angle_beta   90.00
_cell.angle_gamma   90.00
#
_symmetry.space_group_name_H-M   'P 1'
#
loop_
_entity.id
_entity.type
_entity.pdbx_description
1 polymer ?
#
loop_
_entity_poly.entity_id
_entity_poly.type
_entity_poly.pdbx_seq_one_letter_code
_entity_poly.pdbx_strand_id
1 'polypeptide(L)'
;MPDITEVADQIAGAGSWDERVSLIRTIPQEFGEAHRQTVYDRVAQRAYVKQLAPDFAYIHRRDDYELASVGDAYQLANASTSGFTEVGPAQMCHVMEHHGTTLRAFRLIVGFFDAQDVPRAMLEAKAANDGGTARDKAARFRMLRTEAQRLGGMPVFALLAGLGWTRTADALGPVVAACDGRVHHREPRRGGHLPAAAAAQRIAA
;
A
#
# COMPACT_ATOMS: atom_id res chain seq x y z
N MET A 1 46.20 -0.57 12.51
CA MET A 1 44.82 -0.61 11.97
C MET A 1 44.20 -1.88 12.54
N PRO A 2 43.06 -1.78 13.23
CA PRO A 2 42.39 -2.97 13.76
C PRO A 2 41.96 -3.91 12.64
N ASP A 3 41.81 -5.20 12.94
CA ASP A 3 41.29 -6.15 11.96
C ASP A 3 39.79 -5.93 11.72
N ILE A 4 39.39 -5.97 10.46
CA ILE A 4 38.00 -5.70 10.05
C ILE A 4 37.06 -6.79 10.59
N THR A 5 37.53 -8.03 10.66
CA THR A 5 36.71 -9.17 11.13
C THR A 5 36.50 -9.07 12.63
N GLU A 6 37.56 -8.79 13.39
CA GLU A 6 37.49 -8.59 14.83
C GLU A 6 36.52 -7.46 15.21
N VAL A 7 36.58 -6.31 14.52
CA VAL A 7 35.66 -5.20 14.76
C VAL A 7 34.22 -5.59 14.42
N ALA A 8 34.00 -6.29 13.31
CA ALA A 8 32.66 -6.75 12.94
C ALA A 8 32.08 -7.76 13.94
N ASP A 9 32.91 -8.67 14.47
CA ASP A 9 32.49 -9.64 15.50
C ASP A 9 32.21 -8.96 16.84
N GLN A 10 33.02 -7.96 17.24
CA GLN A 10 32.79 -7.17 18.45
C GLN A 10 31.45 -6.40 18.36
N ILE A 11 31.19 -5.74 17.24
CA ILE A 11 29.93 -5.00 17.02
C ILE A 11 28.74 -5.96 17.00
N ALA A 12 28.87 -7.12 16.35
CA ALA A 12 27.83 -8.14 16.32
C ALA A 12 27.57 -8.78 17.69
N GLY A 13 28.60 -8.88 18.53
CA GLY A 13 28.56 -9.42 19.89
C GLY A 13 28.14 -8.44 20.98
N ALA A 14 27.98 -7.15 20.66
CA ALA A 14 27.55 -6.13 21.62
C ALA A 14 26.26 -6.53 22.36
N GLY A 15 26.25 -6.38 23.69
CA GLY A 15 25.18 -6.81 24.57
C GLY A 15 23.96 -5.89 24.55
N SER A 16 24.08 -4.70 23.98
CA SER A 16 22.96 -3.75 23.82
C SER A 16 23.03 -2.97 22.50
N TRP A 17 21.90 -2.36 22.14
CA TRP A 17 21.83 -1.47 20.98
C TRP A 17 22.74 -0.25 21.14
N ASP A 18 22.76 0.36 22.32
CA ASP A 18 23.55 1.57 22.60
C ASP A 18 25.06 1.28 22.56
N GLU A 19 25.47 0.11 23.07
CA GLU A 19 26.85 -0.37 22.95
C GLU A 19 27.24 -0.57 21.49
N ARG A 20 26.37 -1.20 20.70
CA ARG A 20 26.60 -1.40 19.26
C ARG A 20 26.75 -0.08 18.51
N VAL A 21 25.86 0.88 18.76
CA VAL A 21 25.92 2.22 18.15
C VAL A 21 27.20 2.95 18.55
N SER A 22 27.62 2.82 19.81
CA SER A 22 28.85 3.42 20.31
C SER A 22 30.08 2.86 19.61
N LEU A 23 30.16 1.54 19.42
CA LEU A 23 31.24 0.88 18.67
C LEU A 23 31.26 1.27 17.19
N ILE A 24 30.09 1.33 16.54
CA ILE A 24 30.01 1.74 15.12
C ILE A 24 30.53 3.19 14.92
N ARG A 25 30.33 4.06 15.90
CA ARG A 25 30.77 5.46 15.84
C ARG A 25 32.29 5.63 15.92
N THR A 26 33.05 4.64 16.38
CA THR A 26 34.52 4.70 16.41
C THR A 26 35.14 4.34 15.06
N ILE A 27 34.41 3.64 14.18
CA ILE A 27 34.90 3.20 12.85
C ILE A 27 35.55 4.34 12.05
N PRO A 28 34.99 5.57 11.97
CA PRO A 28 35.62 6.67 11.24
C PRO A 28 36.97 7.14 11.80
N GLN A 29 37.23 6.90 13.08
CA GLN A 29 38.46 7.29 13.76
C GLN A 29 39.51 6.17 13.67
N GLU A 30 39.07 4.91 13.71
CA GLU A 30 39.92 3.72 13.69
C GLU A 30 40.31 3.28 12.26
N PHE A 31 39.47 3.58 11.28
CA PHE A 31 39.67 3.25 9.88
C PHE A 31 39.67 4.52 9.02
N GLY A 32 40.73 4.67 8.21
CA GLY A 32 40.80 5.72 7.20
C GLY A 32 39.72 5.55 6.12
N GLU A 33 39.47 6.63 5.38
CA GLU A 33 38.38 6.72 4.39
C GLU A 33 38.33 5.53 3.42
N ALA A 34 39.50 5.07 2.96
CA ALA A 34 39.62 3.97 1.99
C ALA A 34 39.06 2.62 2.48
N HIS A 35 38.92 2.41 3.80
CA HIS A 35 38.52 1.13 4.38
C HIS A 35 37.16 1.18 5.08
N ARG A 36 36.55 2.36 5.25
CA ARG A 36 35.27 2.53 5.96
C ARG A 36 34.15 1.70 5.36
N GLN A 37 34.00 1.73 4.03
CA GLN A 37 32.93 0.99 3.36
C GLN A 37 33.05 -0.52 3.60
N THR A 38 34.25 -1.07 3.48
CA THR A 38 34.53 -2.49 3.71
C THR A 38 34.19 -2.93 5.14
N VAL A 39 34.47 -2.07 6.14
CA VAL A 39 34.12 -2.34 7.54
C VAL A 39 32.60 -2.34 7.73
N TYR A 40 31.91 -1.32 7.22
CA TYR A 40 30.44 -1.26 7.31
C TYR A 40 29.77 -2.42 6.61
N ASP A 41 30.26 -2.84 5.44
CA ASP A 41 29.73 -3.99 4.71
C ASP A 41 29.88 -5.29 5.52
N ARG A 42 31.03 -5.48 6.17
CA ARG A 42 31.26 -6.64 7.04
C ARG A 42 30.39 -6.63 8.29
N VAL A 43 30.27 -5.48 8.95
CA VAL A 43 29.33 -5.29 10.07
C VAL A 43 27.91 -5.62 9.62
N ALA A 44 27.49 -5.12 8.46
CA ALA A 44 26.16 -5.38 7.93
C ALA A 44 25.92 -6.87 7.67
N GLN A 45 26.86 -7.54 7.00
CA GLN A 45 26.78 -8.99 6.77
C GLN A 45 26.72 -9.80 8.06
N ARG A 46 27.51 -9.41 9.07
CA ARG A 46 27.64 -10.16 10.31
C ARG A 46 26.47 -9.96 11.27
N ALA A 47 26.01 -8.72 11.42
CA ALA A 47 25.04 -8.32 12.44
C ALA A 47 23.60 -8.19 11.91
N TYR A 48 23.40 -7.81 10.64
CA TYR A 48 22.09 -7.39 10.13
C TYR A 48 21.55 -8.25 8.99
N VAL A 49 22.39 -8.73 8.07
CA VAL A 49 21.92 -9.47 6.87
C VAL A 49 21.14 -10.73 7.24
N LYS A 50 21.52 -11.45 8.30
CA LYS A 50 20.75 -12.62 8.79
C LYS A 50 19.33 -12.25 9.26
N GLN A 51 19.13 -11.03 9.73
CA GLN A 51 17.85 -10.50 10.21
C GLN A 51 17.04 -9.84 9.09
N LEU A 52 17.71 -9.44 8.01
CA LEU A 52 17.13 -8.86 6.80
C LEU A 52 16.85 -9.91 5.72
N ALA A 53 17.30 -11.16 5.91
CA ALA A 53 16.90 -12.27 5.08
C ALA A 53 15.36 -12.34 5.12
N PRO A 54 14.67 -12.25 3.98
CA PRO A 54 13.21 -12.26 3.96
C PRO A 54 12.73 -13.59 4.55
N ASP A 55 12.21 -13.52 5.77
CA ASP A 55 11.49 -14.62 6.40
C ASP A 55 10.06 -14.59 5.84
N PHE A 56 9.88 -15.28 4.71
CA PHE A 56 8.56 -15.43 4.09
C PHE A 56 7.59 -16.25 4.96
N ALA A 57 7.97 -16.72 6.15
CA ALA A 57 7.14 -17.58 6.99
C ALA A 57 6.22 -16.83 7.97
N TYR A 58 6.38 -15.52 8.17
CA TYR A 58 5.51 -14.76 9.08
C TYR A 58 4.55 -13.81 8.35
N ILE A 59 3.58 -14.40 7.65
CA ILE A 59 2.34 -13.68 7.39
C ILE A 59 1.61 -13.63 8.72
N HIS A 60 1.61 -12.47 9.39
CA HIS A 60 0.81 -12.28 10.60
C HIS A 60 -0.64 -12.63 10.30
N ARG A 61 -1.10 -13.72 10.93
CA ARG A 61 -2.50 -14.12 10.87
C ARG A 61 -3.33 -12.99 11.42
N ARG A 62 -4.37 -12.66 10.68
CA ARG A 62 -5.22 -11.51 10.92
C ARG A 62 -6.63 -11.99 10.72
N ASP A 63 -7.39 -12.05 11.81
CA ASP A 63 -8.74 -12.63 11.80
C ASP A 63 -9.66 -11.94 10.78
N ASP A 64 -9.37 -10.68 10.42
CA ASP A 64 -10.08 -9.92 9.39
C ASP A 64 -9.90 -10.44 7.95
N TYR A 65 -8.91 -11.28 7.69
CA TYR A 65 -8.65 -11.92 6.38
C TYR A 65 -9.01 -13.41 6.34
N GLU A 66 -9.52 -13.97 7.45
CA GLU A 66 -9.99 -15.34 7.50
C GLU A 66 -11.32 -15.52 6.77
N LEU A 67 -11.60 -16.75 6.33
CA LEU A 67 -12.74 -17.05 5.45
C LEU A 67 -14.09 -16.56 6.01
N ALA A 68 -14.33 -16.70 7.31
CA ALA A 68 -15.57 -16.23 7.93
C ALA A 68 -15.74 -14.70 7.80
N SER A 69 -14.71 -13.94 8.19
CA SER A 69 -14.68 -12.48 8.06
C SER A 69 -14.84 -12.00 6.61
N VAL A 70 -14.28 -12.74 5.66
CA VAL A 70 -14.42 -12.45 4.22
C VAL A 70 -15.83 -12.80 3.73
N GLY A 71 -16.38 -13.93 4.17
CA GLY A 71 -17.74 -14.37 3.85
C GLY A 71 -18.80 -13.37 4.33
N ASP A 72 -18.68 -12.89 5.57
CA ASP A 72 -19.58 -11.87 6.12
C ASP A 72 -19.51 -10.56 5.32
N ALA A 73 -18.30 -10.13 4.97
CA ALA A 73 -18.09 -8.95 4.13
C ALA A 73 -18.68 -9.13 2.72
N TYR A 74 -18.59 -10.33 2.14
CA TYR A 74 -19.17 -10.64 0.84
C TYR A 74 -20.70 -10.64 0.89
N GLN A 75 -21.31 -11.26 1.89
CA GLN A 75 -22.77 -11.27 2.03
C GLN A 75 -23.32 -9.86 2.20
N LEU A 76 -22.64 -9.03 3.01
CA LEU A 76 -23.01 -7.62 3.15
C LEU A 76 -22.86 -6.86 1.83
N ALA A 77 -21.77 -7.06 1.10
CA ALA A 77 -21.57 -6.42 -0.20
C ALA A 77 -22.63 -6.84 -1.23
N ASN A 78 -22.95 -8.13 -1.26
CA ASN A 78 -23.98 -8.71 -2.11
C ASN A 78 -25.35 -8.07 -1.80
N ALA A 79 -25.78 -8.08 -0.54
CA ALA A 79 -27.04 -7.49 -0.12
C ALA A 79 -27.10 -5.98 -0.43
N SER A 80 -26.06 -5.23 -0.10
CA SER A 80 -26.02 -3.77 -0.28
C SER A 80 -25.89 -3.31 -1.74
N THR A 81 -25.65 -4.24 -2.68
CA THR A 81 -25.56 -3.95 -4.13
C THR A 81 -26.61 -4.71 -4.94
N SER A 82 -27.62 -5.29 -4.28
CA SER A 82 -28.65 -6.13 -4.91
C SER A 82 -28.05 -7.26 -5.76
N GLY A 83 -27.11 -8.02 -5.20
CA GLY A 83 -26.42 -9.06 -5.96
C GLY A 83 -25.46 -8.50 -7.01
N PHE A 84 -24.82 -7.36 -6.71
CA PHE A 84 -23.90 -6.65 -7.62
C PHE A 84 -24.54 -6.09 -8.90
N THR A 85 -25.87 -6.01 -8.98
CA THR A 85 -26.55 -5.37 -10.12
C THR A 85 -26.61 -3.85 -9.98
N GLU A 86 -26.54 -3.32 -8.75
CA GLU A 86 -26.55 -1.88 -8.47
C GLU A 86 -25.16 -1.42 -8.00
N VAL A 87 -24.25 -1.20 -8.96
CA VAL A 87 -22.85 -0.84 -8.70
C VAL A 87 -22.46 0.54 -9.25
N GLY A 88 -23.46 1.40 -9.44
CA GLY A 88 -23.24 2.79 -9.87
C GLY A 88 -22.46 3.62 -8.84
N PRO A 89 -21.82 4.73 -9.23
CA PRO A 89 -20.96 5.53 -8.35
C PRO A 89 -21.64 5.96 -7.04
N ALA A 90 -22.88 6.44 -7.11
CA ALA A 90 -23.63 6.87 -5.93
C ALA A 90 -23.90 5.70 -4.97
N GLN A 91 -24.27 4.53 -5.52
CA GLN A 91 -24.53 3.33 -4.73
C GLN A 91 -23.24 2.83 -4.07
N MET A 92 -22.15 2.76 -4.81
CA MET A 92 -20.87 2.32 -4.25
C MET A 92 -20.36 3.27 -3.16
N CYS A 93 -20.52 4.59 -3.33
CA CYS A 93 -20.23 5.56 -2.27
C CYS A 93 -21.07 5.27 -1.02
N HIS A 94 -22.38 5.09 -1.17
CA HIS A 94 -23.28 4.77 -0.07
C HIS A 94 -22.86 3.48 0.65
N VAL A 95 -22.60 2.40 -0.09
CA VAL A 95 -22.14 1.12 0.49
C VAL A 95 -20.83 1.29 1.23
N MET A 96 -19.86 2.04 0.69
CA MET A 96 -18.57 2.24 1.35
C MET A 96 -18.66 3.13 2.60
N GLU A 97 -19.55 4.12 2.61
CA GLU A 97 -19.76 5.03 3.74
C GLU A 97 -20.47 4.35 4.91
N HIS A 98 -21.45 3.50 4.62
CA HIS A 98 -22.29 2.85 5.63
C HIS A 98 -21.84 1.42 5.98
N HIS A 99 -21.12 0.75 5.07
CA HIS A 99 -20.72 -0.65 5.19
C HIS A 99 -19.24 -0.86 4.84
N GLY A 100 -18.34 -0.14 5.52
CA GLY A 100 -16.90 -0.16 5.20
C GLY A 100 -16.21 -1.53 5.24
N THR A 101 -16.78 -2.54 5.90
CA THR A 101 -16.29 -3.93 5.87
C THR A 101 -16.41 -4.59 4.50
N THR A 102 -17.33 -4.13 3.65
CA THR A 102 -17.50 -4.59 2.25
C THR A 102 -16.25 -4.38 1.41
N LEU A 103 -15.36 -3.45 1.79
CA LEU A 103 -14.06 -3.26 1.15
C LEU A 103 -13.19 -4.53 1.18
N ARG A 104 -13.39 -5.43 2.16
CA ARG A 104 -12.70 -6.74 2.20
C ARG A 104 -13.12 -7.63 1.04
N ALA A 105 -14.41 -7.64 0.70
CA ALA A 105 -14.93 -8.38 -0.45
C ALA A 105 -14.56 -7.67 -1.77
N PHE A 106 -14.71 -6.34 -1.85
CA PHE A 106 -14.33 -5.59 -3.05
C PHE A 106 -12.84 -5.69 -3.38
N ARG A 107 -11.96 -5.86 -2.38
CA ARG A 107 -10.53 -6.15 -2.58
C ARG A 107 -10.24 -7.47 -3.28
N LEU A 108 -11.19 -8.41 -3.25
CA LEU A 108 -11.06 -9.73 -3.87
C LEU A 108 -11.77 -9.80 -5.22
N ILE A 109 -12.64 -8.82 -5.54
CA ILE A 109 -13.35 -8.73 -6.82
C ILE A 109 -12.45 -8.00 -7.81
N VAL A 110 -11.86 -8.75 -8.73
CA VAL A 110 -10.92 -8.24 -9.74
C VAL A 110 -11.65 -7.71 -10.98
N GLY A 111 -12.93 -8.09 -11.18
CA GLY A 111 -13.74 -7.65 -12.31
C GLY A 111 -15.24 -7.64 -12.02
N PHE A 112 -15.94 -6.62 -12.53
CA PHE A 112 -17.40 -6.57 -12.57
C PHE A 112 -17.88 -7.13 -13.90
N PHE A 113 -18.90 -7.98 -13.87
CA PHE A 113 -19.53 -8.56 -15.04
C PHE A 113 -20.97 -8.08 -15.13
N ASP A 114 -21.51 -7.93 -16.34
CA ASP A 114 -22.95 -7.76 -16.51
C ASP A 114 -23.68 -9.11 -16.41
N ALA A 115 -25.01 -9.08 -16.50
CA ALA A 115 -25.85 -10.28 -16.41
C ALA A 115 -25.61 -11.30 -17.55
N GLN A 116 -24.75 -10.98 -18.52
CA GLN A 116 -24.32 -11.85 -19.60
C GLN A 116 -22.87 -12.32 -19.41
N ASP A 117 -22.30 -12.16 -18.22
CA ASP A 117 -20.90 -12.48 -17.88
C ASP A 117 -19.87 -11.72 -18.76
N VAL A 118 -20.21 -10.51 -19.22
CA VAL A 118 -19.27 -9.65 -19.94
C VAL A 118 -18.59 -8.70 -18.95
N PRO A 119 -17.24 -8.68 -18.88
CA PRO A 119 -16.53 -7.82 -17.94
C PRO A 119 -16.67 -6.34 -18.31
N ARG A 120 -17.13 -5.53 -17.36
CA ARG A 120 -17.47 -4.10 -17.52
C ARG A 120 -16.49 -3.16 -16.85
N ALA A 121 -15.73 -3.64 -15.85
CA ALA A 121 -14.74 -2.85 -15.14
C ALA A 121 -13.79 -3.74 -14.33
N MET A 122 -12.58 -3.25 -14.08
CA MET A 122 -11.69 -3.79 -13.05
C MET A 122 -11.64 -2.86 -11.86
N LEU A 123 -11.54 -3.42 -10.67
CA LEU A 123 -11.44 -2.67 -9.44
C LEU A 123 -10.26 -3.17 -8.63
N GLU A 124 -9.49 -2.22 -8.09
CA GLU A 124 -8.39 -2.52 -7.21
C GLU A 124 -8.46 -1.62 -5.99
N ALA A 125 -8.60 -2.26 -4.83
CA ALA A 125 -8.72 -1.59 -3.56
C ALA A 125 -7.47 -1.78 -2.70
N LYS A 126 -6.88 -0.70 -2.19
CA LYS A 126 -5.68 -0.75 -1.36
C LYS A 126 -5.70 0.17 -0.17
N ALA A 127 -5.00 -0.27 0.87
CA ALA A 127 -4.70 0.57 2.00
C ALA A 127 -3.58 1.56 1.64
N ALA A 128 -3.74 2.86 1.93
CA ALA A 128 -2.67 3.84 1.75
C ALA A 128 -2.75 4.90 2.87
N ASN A 129 -1.59 5.19 3.48
CA ASN A 129 -1.51 6.05 4.66
C ASN A 129 -1.22 7.51 4.27
N ASP A 130 -0.62 7.71 3.10
CA ASP A 130 -0.20 9.00 2.55
C ASP A 130 -0.05 8.91 1.02
N GLY A 131 0.34 10.04 0.40
CA GLY A 131 0.62 10.07 -1.04
C GLY A 131 1.78 9.17 -1.48
N GLY A 132 2.82 9.00 -0.66
CA GLY A 132 3.99 8.17 -0.98
C GLY A 132 3.62 6.70 -1.10
N THR A 133 2.90 6.18 -0.10
CA THR A 133 2.39 4.80 -0.09
C THR A 133 1.38 4.53 -1.20
N ALA A 134 0.68 5.54 -1.73
CA ALA A 134 -0.14 5.40 -2.94
C ALA A 134 0.71 5.34 -4.21
N ARG A 135 1.78 6.14 -4.31
CA ARG A 135 2.75 6.08 -5.42
C ARG A 135 3.37 4.69 -5.56
N ASP A 136 3.74 4.07 -4.45
CA ASP A 136 4.32 2.72 -4.44
C ASP A 136 3.38 1.65 -5.03
N LYS A 137 2.07 1.94 -5.03
CA LYS A 137 1.04 1.05 -5.56
C LYS A 137 0.71 1.32 -7.02
N ALA A 138 1.18 2.44 -7.58
CA ALA A 138 0.89 2.84 -8.97
C ALA A 138 1.32 1.78 -9.99
N ALA A 139 2.40 1.03 -9.73
CA ALA A 139 2.84 -0.05 -10.60
C ALA A 139 1.74 -1.11 -10.82
N ARG A 140 1.02 -1.48 -9.77
CA ARG A 140 -0.08 -2.46 -9.87
C ARG A 140 -1.25 -1.92 -10.69
N PHE A 141 -1.62 -0.66 -10.50
CA PHE A 141 -2.67 -0.02 -11.30
C PHE A 141 -2.29 0.07 -12.78
N ARG A 142 -1.01 0.30 -13.11
CA ARG A 142 -0.54 0.25 -14.52
C ARG A 142 -0.68 -1.14 -15.12
N MET A 143 -0.31 -2.19 -14.37
CA MET A 143 -0.47 -3.58 -14.84
C MET A 143 -1.95 -3.91 -15.09
N LEU A 144 -2.83 -3.52 -14.17
CA LEU A 144 -4.27 -3.69 -14.35
C LEU A 144 -4.80 -2.93 -15.55
N ARG A 145 -4.29 -1.71 -15.82
CA ARG A 145 -4.64 -0.95 -17.03
C ARG A 145 -4.22 -1.68 -18.30
N THR A 146 -3.01 -2.23 -18.35
CA THR A 146 -2.54 -3.02 -19.50
C THR A 146 -3.45 -4.21 -19.75
N GLU A 147 -3.85 -4.91 -18.68
CA GLU A 147 -4.74 -6.04 -18.79
C GLU A 147 -6.16 -5.64 -19.19
N ALA A 148 -6.68 -4.55 -18.64
CA ALA A 148 -7.97 -4.00 -19.01
C ALA A 148 -8.03 -3.56 -20.48
N GLN A 149 -6.91 -3.03 -21.03
CA GLN A 149 -6.76 -2.75 -22.45
C GLN A 149 -6.79 -4.04 -23.28
N ARG A 150 -6.07 -5.08 -22.86
CA ARG A 150 -6.08 -6.40 -23.51
C ARG A 150 -7.50 -6.99 -23.58
N LEU A 151 -8.32 -6.73 -22.57
CA LEU A 151 -9.69 -7.23 -22.44
C LEU A 151 -10.75 -6.28 -23.04
N GLY A 152 -10.39 -5.47 -24.04
CA GLY A 152 -11.34 -4.62 -24.76
C GLY A 152 -11.51 -3.21 -24.19
N GLY A 153 -10.53 -2.72 -23.42
CA GLY A 153 -10.50 -1.34 -22.94
C GLY A 153 -11.44 -1.05 -21.79
N MET A 154 -11.68 -2.04 -20.92
CA MET A 154 -12.54 -1.83 -19.76
C MET A 154 -11.94 -0.80 -18.78
N PRO A 155 -12.78 -0.03 -18.08
CA PRO A 155 -12.30 0.94 -17.09
C PRO A 155 -11.65 0.26 -15.88
N VAL A 156 -10.59 0.88 -15.35
CA VAL A 156 -9.93 0.49 -14.09
C VAL A 156 -10.22 1.53 -13.02
N PHE A 157 -10.75 1.09 -11.89
CA PHE A 157 -11.04 1.94 -10.73
C PHE A 157 -10.05 1.66 -9.59
N ALA A 158 -9.49 2.73 -9.03
CA ALA A 158 -8.69 2.64 -7.81
C ALA A 158 -9.51 3.07 -6.59
N LEU A 159 -9.57 2.21 -5.57
CA LEU A 159 -10.10 2.56 -4.25
C LEU A 159 -8.95 2.62 -3.24
N LEU A 160 -8.62 3.81 -2.75
CA LEU A 160 -7.56 4.00 -1.76
C LEU A 160 -8.15 4.44 -0.42
N ALA A 161 -7.93 3.66 0.64
CA ALA A 161 -8.42 3.97 1.98
C ALA A 161 -7.33 3.80 3.05
N GLY A 162 -7.35 4.57 4.13
CA GLY A 162 -6.37 4.43 5.24
C GLY A 162 -6.71 5.32 6.44
N LEU A 163 -6.04 5.08 7.57
CA LEU A 163 -6.19 5.86 8.80
C LEU A 163 -5.62 7.27 8.58
N GLY A 164 -6.49 8.27 8.33
CA GLY A 164 -6.08 9.68 8.34
C GLY A 164 -5.31 10.15 7.10
N TRP A 165 -5.80 9.80 5.90
CA TRP A 165 -5.23 10.23 4.62
C TRP A 165 -4.92 11.73 4.59
N THR A 166 -3.63 12.09 4.55
CA THR A 166 -3.20 13.47 4.37
C THR A 166 -2.36 13.55 3.11
N ARG A 167 -2.80 14.33 2.11
CA ARG A 167 -2.04 14.57 0.89
C ARG A 167 -0.88 15.50 1.23
N THR A 168 0.28 14.92 1.54
CA THR A 168 1.49 15.66 1.91
C THR A 168 2.35 16.07 0.71
N ALA A 169 2.13 15.48 -0.47
CA ALA A 169 2.79 15.82 -1.74
C ALA A 169 1.96 15.34 -2.97
N ASP A 170 2.29 15.79 -4.19
CA ASP A 170 1.66 15.32 -5.44
C ASP A 170 2.15 13.92 -5.87
N ALA A 171 1.99 12.96 -4.97
CA ALA A 171 2.42 11.58 -5.17
C ALA A 171 1.28 10.67 -5.67
N LEU A 172 0.05 11.18 -5.74
CA LEU A 172 -1.12 10.45 -6.23
C LEU A 172 -1.23 10.45 -7.77
N GLY A 173 -0.59 11.41 -8.44
CA GLY A 173 -0.63 11.57 -9.90
C GLY A 173 -0.42 10.28 -10.70
N PRO A 174 0.57 9.42 -10.37
CA PRO A 174 0.76 8.16 -11.07
C PRO A 174 -0.42 7.17 -10.98
N VAL A 175 -1.16 7.15 -9.87
CA VAL A 175 -2.36 6.31 -9.73
C VAL A 175 -3.52 6.91 -10.51
N VAL A 176 -3.70 8.23 -10.43
CA VAL A 176 -4.70 8.98 -11.21
C VAL A 176 -4.50 8.74 -12.71
N ALA A 177 -3.28 8.86 -13.19
CA ALA A 177 -2.94 8.61 -14.59
C ALA A 177 -3.18 7.14 -15.01
N ALA A 178 -2.95 6.18 -14.12
CA ALA A 178 -3.17 4.76 -14.39
C ALA A 178 -4.65 4.38 -14.46
N CYS A 179 -5.53 5.14 -13.83
CA CYS A 179 -6.98 4.88 -13.78
C CYS A 179 -7.81 5.87 -14.63
N ASP A 180 -7.17 6.68 -15.47
CA ASP A 180 -7.76 7.84 -16.17
C ASP A 180 -8.64 8.71 -15.25
N GLY A 181 -8.14 9.03 -14.06
CA GLY A 181 -8.84 9.86 -13.10
C GLY A 181 -9.85 9.13 -12.22
N ARG A 182 -10.12 7.84 -12.44
CA ARG A 182 -11.09 7.03 -11.67
C ARG A 182 -10.51 6.54 -10.35
N VAL A 183 -10.12 7.48 -9.49
CA VAL A 183 -9.54 7.22 -8.17
C VAL A 183 -10.44 7.77 -7.08
N HIS A 184 -10.95 6.89 -6.23
CA HIS A 184 -11.71 7.27 -5.04
C HIS A 184 -10.83 7.11 -3.80
N HIS A 185 -10.80 8.16 -2.97
CA HIS A 185 -10.12 8.14 -1.69
C HIS A 185 -10.97 8.83 -0.62
N ARG A 186 -10.82 8.40 0.64
CA ARG A 186 -11.53 8.99 1.77
C ARG A 186 -10.60 9.97 2.48
N GLU A 187 -10.89 11.27 2.39
CA GLU A 187 -10.26 12.25 3.27
C GLU A 187 -10.76 12.07 4.72
N PRO A 188 -9.91 12.28 5.74
CA PRO A 188 -10.37 12.32 7.12
C PRO A 188 -11.36 13.47 7.27
N ARG A 189 -12.50 13.21 7.93
CA ARG A 189 -13.45 14.26 8.33
C ARG A 189 -12.71 15.24 9.24
N ARG A 190 -12.18 16.34 8.69
CA ARG A 190 -11.90 17.53 9.50
C ARG A 190 -13.25 18.11 9.88
N GLY A 191 -13.49 18.28 11.18
CA GLY A 191 -14.70 18.91 11.67
C GLY A 191 -14.91 20.26 10.98
N GLY A 192 -16.12 20.50 10.48
CA GLY A 192 -16.53 21.75 9.84
C GLY A 192 -16.99 21.55 8.39
N HIS A 193 -18.26 21.86 8.14
CA HIS A 193 -18.89 21.87 6.83
C HIS A 193 -18.07 22.61 5.76
N LEU A 194 -17.85 21.95 4.62
CA LEU A 194 -17.69 22.61 3.32
C LEU A 194 -18.65 21.92 2.31
N PRO A 195 -19.42 22.67 1.50
CA PRO A 195 -20.38 22.10 0.58
C PRO A 195 -19.69 21.44 -0.64
N ALA A 196 -20.31 20.37 -1.12
CA ALA A 196 -19.81 19.38 -2.07
C ALA A 196 -19.50 19.86 -3.52
N ALA A 197 -19.28 21.15 -3.76
CA ALA A 197 -19.15 21.70 -5.12
C ALA A 197 -17.72 22.01 -5.59
N ALA A 198 -16.69 21.94 -4.74
CA ALA A 198 -15.37 22.49 -5.07
C ALA A 198 -14.33 21.49 -5.63
N ALA A 199 -14.58 20.18 -5.62
CA ALA A 199 -13.56 19.20 -6.00
C ALA A 199 -13.48 18.89 -7.51
N ALA A 200 -14.48 19.29 -8.31
CA ALA A 200 -14.57 18.93 -9.73
C ALA A 200 -13.89 19.92 -10.70
N GLN A 201 -13.42 21.08 -10.25
CA GLN A 201 -13.01 22.17 -11.16
C GLN A 201 -11.50 22.40 -11.33
N ARG A 202 -10.62 21.53 -10.82
CA ARG A 202 -9.15 21.74 -10.90
C ARG A 202 -8.36 20.74 -11.75
N ILE A 203 -9.01 19.94 -12.59
CA ILE A 203 -8.33 18.99 -13.50
C ILE A 203 -8.45 19.43 -14.98
N ALA A 204 -8.92 20.64 -15.26
CA ALA A 204 -9.00 21.19 -16.63
C ALA A 204 -8.22 22.52 -16.79
N ALA A 205 -6.98 22.57 -16.29
CA ALA A 205 -6.00 23.59 -16.65
C ALA A 205 -4.62 22.94 -16.81
#